data_AF-A0AAV9FX68-F1
#
_entry.id   AF-A0AAV9FX68-F1
#
_cell.length_a   1.000
_cell.length_b   1.000
_cell.length_c   1.000
_cell.angle_alpha   90.00
_cell.angle_beta   90.00
_cell.angle_gamma   90.00
#
_symmetry.space_group_name_H-M   'P 1'
#
loop_
_entity.id
_entity.type
_entity.pdbx_description
1 polymer ?
#
loop_
_entity_poly.entity_id
_entity_poly.type
_entity_poly.pdbx_seq_one_letter_code
_entity_poly.pdbx_strand_id
1 'polypeptide(L)'
;SKSPLTTTRATLEKHKRQLPAQRLPKTFQDAIELARKLRIRYIWIDSLCIVQDDAGDWASESKQMGMIYERRYLTIAATSS
;
A
#
# COMPACT_ATOMS: atom_id res chain seq x y z
N SER A 1 -5.50 11.52 14.94
CA SER A 1 -5.53 10.60 13.78
C SER A 1 -4.70 11.20 12.67
N LYS A 2 -3.57 10.58 12.29
CA LYS A 2 -2.77 11.03 11.13
C LYS A 2 -3.26 10.24 9.92
N SER A 3 -3.68 10.93 8.87
CA SER A 3 -4.08 10.28 7.62
C SER A 3 -2.96 9.37 7.10
N PRO A 4 -3.29 8.21 6.51
CA PRO A 4 -2.29 7.32 5.95
C PRO A 4 -1.45 8.02 4.88
N LEU A 5 -0.18 7.62 4.74
CA LEU A 5 0.67 8.11 3.66
C LEU A 5 0.08 7.67 2.32
N THR A 6 -0.14 8.62 1.41
CA THR A 6 -0.72 8.37 0.09
C THR A 6 0.26 8.69 -1.04
N THR A 7 0.17 7.94 -2.14
CA THR A 7 0.86 8.23 -3.39
C THR A 7 0.01 9.16 -4.26
N THR A 8 0.64 10.22 -4.76
CA THR A 8 0.07 11.16 -5.73
C THR A 8 0.98 11.25 -6.95
N ARG A 9 0.55 11.88 -8.04
CA ARG A 9 1.40 12.08 -9.24
C ARG A 9 2.73 12.75 -8.88
N ALA A 10 2.69 13.71 -7.95
CA ALA A 10 3.88 14.43 -7.48
C ALA A 10 4.85 13.55 -6.66
N THR A 11 4.36 12.53 -5.97
CA THR A 11 5.17 11.66 -5.11
C THR A 11 5.51 10.31 -5.72
N LEU A 12 4.85 9.91 -6.82
CA LEU A 12 4.97 8.61 -7.47
C LEU A 12 6.42 8.20 -7.73
N GLU A 13 7.18 9.03 -8.44
CA GLU A 13 8.57 8.71 -8.79
C GLU A 13 9.48 8.61 -7.56
N LYS A 14 9.19 9.38 -6.51
CA LYS A 14 9.90 9.27 -5.23
C LYS A 14 9.54 7.97 -4.51
N HIS A 15 8.25 7.64 -4.43
CA HIS A 15 7.76 6.43 -3.77
C HIS A 15 8.22 5.15 -4.47
N LYS A 16 8.33 5.14 -5.80
CA LYS A 16 8.93 4.03 -6.57
C LYS A 16 10.37 3.75 -6.19
N ARG A 17 11.16 4.79 -5.90
CA ARG A 17 12.55 4.65 -5.45
C ARG A 17 12.63 4.23 -3.99
N GLN A 18 11.90 4.95 -3.12
CA GLN A 18 11.91 4.70 -1.69
C GLN A 18 10.70 5.35 -1.00
N LEU A 19 10.03 4.58 -0.15
CA LEU A 19 9.02 5.11 0.77
C LEU A 19 9.70 5.77 1.97
N PRO A 20 9.21 6.93 2.45
CA PRO A 20 9.73 7.57 3.66
C PRO A 20 9.33 6.74 4.90
N ALA A 21 10.17 5.77 5.28
CA ALA A 21 9.85 4.77 6.31
C ALA A 21 9.37 5.39 7.64
N GLN A 22 9.99 6.48 8.10
CA GLN A 22 9.61 7.18 9.33
C GLN A 22 8.25 7.89 9.26
N ARG A 23 7.74 8.14 8.04
CA ARG A 23 6.43 8.77 7.81
C ARG A 23 5.32 7.75 7.56
N LEU A 24 5.65 6.45 7.45
CA LEU A 24 4.64 5.41 7.31
C LEU A 24 3.86 5.29 8.63
N PRO A 25 2.53 5.16 8.57
CA PRO A 25 1.75 4.74 9.73
C PRO A 25 2.31 3.44 10.34
N LYS A 26 2.17 3.27 11.65
CA LYS A 26 2.69 2.10 12.37
C LYS A 26 2.16 0.79 11.78
N THR A 27 0.89 0.75 11.42
CA THR A 27 0.24 -0.37 10.72
C THR A 27 0.95 -0.78 9.43
N PHE A 28 1.43 0.19 8.63
CA PHE A 28 2.15 -0.11 7.39
C PHE A 28 3.56 -0.62 7.67
N GLN A 29 4.24 -0.04 8.67
CA GLN A 29 5.57 -0.52 9.08
C GLN A 29 5.50 -1.97 9.54
N ASP A 30 4.53 -2.31 10.38
CA ASP A 30 4.36 -3.65 10.94
C ASP A 30 3.98 -4.66 9.84
N ALA A 31 3.12 -4.27 8.89
CA ALA A 31 2.76 -5.12 7.75
C ALA A 31 3.97 -5.41 6.84
N ILE A 32 4.80 -4.39 6.56
CA ILE A 32 6.03 -4.54 5.76
C ILE A 32 7.05 -5.42 6.50
N GLU A 33 7.20 -5.23 7.81
CA GLU A 33 8.11 -6.04 8.63
C GLU A 33 7.68 -7.51 8.63
N LEU A 34 6.38 -7.77 8.82
CA LEU A 34 5.82 -9.13 8.78
C LEU A 34 6.02 -9.78 7.41
N ALA A 35 5.73 -9.07 6.31
CA ALA A 35 5.96 -9.58 4.96
C ALA A 35 7.43 -9.98 4.75
N ARG A 36 8.38 -9.15 5.21
CA ARG A 36 9.82 -9.45 5.14
C ARG A 36 10.20 -10.69 5.96
N LYS A 37 9.70 -10.83 7.19
CA LYS A 37 9.93 -12.01 8.04
C LYS A 37 9.42 -13.30 7.38
N LEU A 38 8.31 -13.20 6.65
CA LEU A 38 7.73 -14.31 5.89
C LEU A 38 8.36 -14.50 4.49
N ARG A 39 9.42 -13.73 4.15
CA ARG A 39 10.07 -13.74 2.83
C ARG A 39 9.12 -13.42 1.66
N ILE A 40 8.06 -12.66 1.92
CA ILE A 40 7.15 -12.14 0.91
C ILE A 40 7.73 -10.84 0.35
N ARG A 41 8.00 -10.83 -0.97
CA ARG A 41 8.67 -9.70 -1.63
C ARG A 41 7.76 -8.51 -1.89
N TYR A 42 6.48 -8.75 -2.14
CA TYR A 42 5.53 -7.72 -2.58
C TYR A 42 4.37 -7.60 -1.61
N ILE A 43 4.01 -6.37 -1.30
CA ILE A 43 2.84 -6.02 -0.51
C ILE A 43 2.03 -5.01 -1.32
N TRP A 44 0.71 -5.17 -1.30
CA TRP A 44 -0.21 -4.23 -1.92
C TRP A 44 -0.95 -3.47 -0.81
N ILE A 45 -0.86 -2.15 -0.85
CA ILE A 45 -1.55 -1.21 0.07
C ILE A 45 -2.14 -0.14 -0.84
N ASP A 46 -3.48 -0.04 -0.89
CA ASP A 46 -4.24 0.83 -1.79
C ASP A 46 -3.70 2.27 -1.87
N SER A 47 -3.51 2.91 -0.73
CA SER A 47 -3.02 4.28 -0.59
C SER A 47 -1.60 4.47 -1.12
N LEU A 48 -0.80 3.41 -1.23
CA LEU A 48 0.57 3.47 -1.74
C LEU A 48 0.67 2.98 -3.19
N CYS A 49 -0.13 1.99 -3.58
CA CYS A 49 -0.10 1.33 -4.88
C CYS A 49 -0.98 1.99 -5.94
N ILE A 50 -1.95 2.82 -5.53
CA ILE A 50 -2.83 3.58 -6.42
C ILE A 50 -2.48 5.07 -6.28
N VAL A 51 -2.39 5.76 -7.42
CA VAL A 51 -2.19 7.22 -7.49
C VAL A 51 -3.51 7.92 -7.13
N GLN A 52 -3.60 8.45 -5.91
CA GLN A 52 -4.86 8.91 -5.30
C GLN A 52 -5.46 10.16 -5.96
N ASP A 53 -4.64 10.97 -6.64
CA ASP A 53 -5.06 12.16 -7.40
C ASP A 53 -5.19 11.86 -8.91
N ASP A 54 -5.26 10.58 -9.29
CA ASP A 54 -5.52 10.13 -10.66
C ASP A 54 -6.77 9.25 -10.70
N ALA A 55 -7.89 9.83 -11.13
CA ALA A 55 -9.16 9.11 -11.26
C ALA A 55 -9.09 7.95 -12.28
N GLY A 56 -8.23 8.05 -13.30
CA GLY A 56 -8.05 6.98 -14.29
C GLY A 56 -7.31 5.79 -13.70
N ASP A 57 -6.22 6.06 -12.97
CA ASP A 57 -5.46 5.03 -12.24
C ASP A 57 -6.35 4.35 -11.19
N TRP A 58 -7.07 5.14 -10.39
CA TRP A 58 -8.02 4.62 -9.40
C TRP A 58 -9.08 3.72 -10.04
N ALA A 59 -9.68 4.14 -11.17
CA ALA A 59 -10.69 3.34 -11.86
C ALA A 59 -10.12 2.04 -12.46
N SER A 60 -8.85 2.02 -12.83
CA SER A 60 -8.16 0.82 -13.31
C SER A 60 -7.88 -0.16 -12.16
N GLU A 61 -7.25 0.35 -11.09
CA GLU A 61 -6.81 -0.48 -9.95
C GLU A 61 -7.99 -0.98 -9.11
N SER A 62 -9.02 -0.15 -8.91
CA SER A 62 -10.24 -0.56 -8.17
C SER A 62 -10.95 -1.75 -8.82
N LYS A 63 -10.94 -1.86 -10.15
CA LYS A 63 -11.50 -3.04 -10.86
C LYS A 63 -10.70 -4.30 -10.60
N GLN A 64 -9.41 -4.18 -10.34
CA GLN A 64 -8.52 -5.31 -10.03
C GLN A 64 -8.54 -5.69 -8.55
N MET A 65 -9.01 -4.80 -7.67
CA MET A 65 -9.02 -4.99 -6.22
C MET A 65 -9.60 -6.35 -5.81
N GLY A 66 -10.72 -6.77 -6.40
CA GLY A 66 -11.30 -8.09 -6.15
C GLY A 66 -10.34 -9.24 -6.47
N MET A 67 -9.68 -9.19 -7.62
CA MET A 67 -8.68 -10.20 -8.04
C MET A 67 -7.43 -10.18 -7.16
N ILE A 68 -6.98 -8.99 -6.74
CA ILE A 68 -5.84 -8.82 -5.83
C ILE A 68 -6.17 -9.45 -4.48
N TYR A 69 -7.36 -9.16 -3.95
CA TYR A 69 -7.86 -9.79 -2.72
C TYR A 69 -8.21 -11.25 -2.89
N GLU A 70 -8.42 -11.79 -4.08
CA GLU A 70 -8.66 -13.23 -4.26
C GLU A 70 -7.32 -13.98 -4.34
N ARG A 71 -6.38 -13.47 -5.14
CA ARG A 71 -5.12 -14.14 -5.51
C ARG A 71 -3.93 -13.79 -4.62
N ARG A 72 -4.16 -13.15 -3.47
CA ARG A 72 -3.11 -12.87 -2.48
C ARG A 72 -2.57 -14.13 -1.84
N TYR A 73 -1.28 -14.12 -1.51
CA TYR A 73 -0.68 -15.15 -0.66
C TYR A 73 -1.10 -15.04 0.81
N LEU A 74 -1.25 -13.81 1.29
CA LEU A 74 -1.61 -13.48 2.67
C LEU A 74 -2.38 -12.16 2.70
N THR A 75 -3.43 -12.10 3.52
CA THR A 75 -4.10 -10.85 3.89
C THR A 75 -3.72 -10.50 5.33
N ILE A 76 -3.23 -9.28 5.55
CA ILE A 76 -2.96 -8.73 6.89
C ILE A 76 -4.10 -7.76 7.22
N ALA A 77 -4.85 -8.03 8.27
CA ALA A 77 -5.93 -7.17 8.74
C ALA A 77 -5.57 -6.58 10.10
N ALA A 78 -5.57 -5.25 10.21
CA ALA A 78 -5.46 -4.57 11.50
C ALA A 78 -6.84 -4.59 12.16
N THR A 79 -6.94 -5.14 13.37
CA THR A 79 -8.20 -5.29 14.10
C THR A 79 -8.45 -4.18 15.13
N SER A 80 -7.45 -3.33 15.39
CA SER A 80 -7.57 -2.11 16.21
C SER A 80 -6.50 -1.08 15.81
N SER A 81 -6.78 0.20 16.07
CA SER A 81 -5.96 1.35 15.69
C SER A 81 -5.99 2.44 16.74
#